data_AF-A0A3A9GAG0-F1
#
_entry.id   AF-A0A3A9GAG0-F1
#
_cell.length_a   1.000
_cell.length_b   1.000
_cell.length_c   1.000
_cell.angle_alpha   90.00
_cell.angle_beta   90.00
_cell.angle_gamma   90.00
#
_symmetry.space_group_name_H-M   'P 1'
#
loop_
_entity.id
_entity.type
_entity.pdbx_description
1 polymer ?
#
loop_
_entity_poly.entity_id
_entity_poly.type
_entity_poly.pdbx_seq_one_letter_code
_entity_poly.pdbx_strand_id
1 'polypeptide(L)'
;MEENKMSVLNSWLEIDFYNVANKANLISKRKVVQPDLIYDTIRCLDYETIMTDKPSVNYVITVIGLMWEHIDHNRYDLRSVVVKFLSRIGYPTSAIICDEGFDKEECRFSHLNSWIDEISSTINQLQNEVVVAGKKYLLTNFQKKIWDSMDQDKILGISAPTSAGKSFVILLKLISRLINEDVDIVYIVPTLSLLNQVTEDFNKEIKRIGIDDCWISNSFDENQMIGKRNIYIMTQEKAISAFSDSEQAFSKKLVLVADEIQNIERIKEDTDQRSKILFDTLVEFRYKENVEQIIISGPRIEDIDKVGESIFGIETVDHTTSISPVLNLTYSIKKIDRKYFFNQYCVLTDKPMVREIENIALIEGYGQKQYTDKYLGYLNNFVNGVGGNAQNIIFAPTSNSARKIALALDSKENGSVEELIQYYQTTIRDNYSLCQTLSKGVAYHHGKLPMHVRRTLEKAIADKLVKNVVCTTTLLQGVNLPAQNVFIRNPHLYIIKKKDSQELTNYEMANLRGRAGRLLKDYVGRTFVMDEDEFSETDGYEQMELFDDVTKELPSGYEQRFEEFRDEIEEVVQGNRPVDAAMKKYGYIISYTLLYNFINDAPVS
;
A
#
# COMPACT_ATOMS: atom_id res chain seq x y z
N MET A 1 -11.52 -11.03 31.93
CA MET A 1 -12.05 -10.78 30.57
C MET A 1 -10.91 -10.80 29.55
N GLU A 2 -9.79 -10.13 29.82
CA GLU A 2 -8.58 -10.20 28.98
C GLU A 2 -8.09 -11.63 28.70
N GLU A 3 -8.06 -12.52 29.71
CA GLU A 3 -7.72 -13.94 29.49
C GLU A 3 -8.68 -14.62 28.50
N ASN A 4 -9.98 -14.27 28.55
CA ASN A 4 -10.96 -14.82 27.61
C ASN A 4 -10.75 -14.26 26.20
N LYS A 5 -10.39 -12.97 26.07
CA LYS A 5 -10.06 -12.35 24.79
C LYS A 5 -8.90 -13.07 24.11
N MET A 6 -7.82 -13.35 24.85
CA MET A 6 -6.66 -14.08 24.34
C MET A 6 -7.00 -15.53 24.00
N SER A 7 -7.83 -16.20 24.80
CA SER A 7 -8.31 -17.56 24.49
C SER A 7 -9.12 -17.62 23.19
N VAL A 8 -10.02 -16.66 22.98
CA VAL A 8 -10.81 -16.52 21.75
C VAL A 8 -9.90 -16.28 20.55
N LEU A 9 -8.97 -15.32 20.65
CA LEU A 9 -8.01 -15.00 19.59
C LEU A 9 -7.20 -16.24 19.18
N ASN A 10 -6.59 -16.91 20.15
CA ASN A 10 -5.78 -18.11 19.91
C ASN A 10 -6.60 -19.24 19.27
N SER A 11 -7.86 -19.39 19.68
CA SER A 11 -8.76 -20.40 19.12
C SER A 11 -9.06 -20.16 17.64
N TRP A 12 -9.32 -18.90 17.26
CA TRP A 12 -9.54 -18.50 15.87
C TRP A 12 -8.27 -18.59 15.01
N LEU A 13 -7.13 -18.14 15.54
CA LEU A 13 -5.83 -18.28 14.86
C LEU A 13 -5.51 -19.74 14.57
N GLU A 14 -5.78 -20.66 15.51
CA GLU A 14 -5.56 -22.10 15.30
C GLU A 14 -6.51 -22.69 14.24
N ILE A 15 -7.74 -22.18 14.14
CA ILE A 15 -8.67 -22.58 13.07
C ILE A 15 -8.14 -22.13 11.70
N ASP A 16 -7.73 -20.86 11.57
CA ASP A 16 -7.16 -20.33 10.34
C ASP A 16 -5.87 -21.09 9.95
N PHE A 17 -5.00 -21.34 10.93
CA PHE A 17 -3.75 -22.08 10.76
C PHE A 17 -3.99 -23.44 10.11
N TYR A 18 -4.86 -24.25 10.73
CA TYR A 18 -5.14 -25.58 10.19
C TYR A 18 -5.91 -25.51 8.88
N ASN A 19 -6.81 -24.56 8.67
CA ASN A 19 -7.51 -24.39 7.39
C ASN A 19 -6.50 -24.16 6.25
N VAL A 20 -5.57 -23.22 6.44
CA VAL A 20 -4.51 -22.89 5.47
C VAL A 20 -3.55 -24.06 5.28
N ALA A 21 -3.10 -24.71 6.35
CA ALA A 21 -2.21 -25.86 6.27
C ALA A 21 -2.83 -27.07 5.53
N ASN A 22 -4.14 -27.30 5.71
CA ASN A 22 -4.89 -28.31 4.97
C ASN A 22 -5.03 -27.95 3.49
N LYS A 23 -5.34 -26.68 3.17
CA LYS A 23 -5.39 -26.18 1.77
C LYS A 23 -4.05 -26.35 1.06
N ALA A 24 -2.94 -26.16 1.78
CA ALA A 24 -1.58 -26.40 1.30
C ALA A 24 -1.17 -27.89 1.27
N ASN A 25 -2.01 -28.81 1.76
CA ASN A 25 -1.72 -30.24 1.94
C ASN A 25 -0.48 -30.55 2.81
N LEU A 26 -0.12 -29.64 3.73
CA LEU A 26 1.05 -29.78 4.60
C LEU A 26 0.74 -30.58 5.87
N ILE A 27 -0.46 -30.40 6.44
CA ILE A 27 -0.88 -30.97 7.73
C ILE A 27 -2.30 -31.49 7.60
N SER A 28 -2.57 -32.70 8.10
CA SER A 28 -3.86 -33.39 8.01
C SER A 28 -4.84 -33.03 9.13
N LYS A 29 -4.35 -32.59 10.30
CA LYS A 29 -5.20 -32.18 11.43
C LYS A 29 -6.13 -31.04 10.99
N ARG A 30 -7.42 -31.18 11.29
CA ARG A 30 -8.46 -30.16 11.05
C ARG A 30 -8.99 -29.61 12.36
N LYS A 31 -9.32 -28.32 12.36
CA LYS A 31 -10.04 -27.67 13.46
C LYS A 31 -11.28 -27.00 12.90
N VAL A 32 -12.42 -27.26 13.53
CA VAL A 32 -13.74 -26.73 13.12
C VAL A 32 -14.25 -25.75 14.16
N VAL A 33 -14.97 -24.73 13.69
CA VAL A 33 -15.60 -23.71 14.54
C VAL A 33 -16.64 -24.37 15.45
N GLN A 34 -16.46 -24.22 16.76
CA GLN A 34 -17.44 -24.65 17.76
C GLN A 34 -18.43 -23.51 18.06
N PRO A 35 -19.73 -23.80 18.31
CA PRO A 35 -20.70 -22.76 18.64
C PRO A 35 -20.31 -21.89 19.85
N ASP A 36 -19.74 -22.48 20.89
CA ASP A 36 -19.30 -21.77 22.10
C ASP A 36 -18.26 -20.68 21.78
N LEU A 37 -17.35 -20.94 20.82
CA LEU A 37 -16.37 -19.95 20.38
C LEU A 37 -17.05 -18.73 19.76
N ILE A 38 -18.16 -18.90 19.04
CA ILE A 38 -18.92 -17.79 18.43
C ILE A 38 -19.55 -16.94 19.55
N TYR A 39 -20.18 -17.56 20.54
CA TYR A 39 -20.79 -16.84 21.66
C TYR A 39 -19.75 -16.10 22.51
N ASP A 40 -18.63 -16.75 22.83
CA ASP A 40 -17.53 -16.12 23.56
C ASP A 40 -16.91 -14.97 22.76
N THR A 41 -16.82 -15.11 21.43
CA THR A 41 -16.37 -14.05 20.53
C THR A 41 -17.28 -12.84 20.62
N ILE A 42 -18.60 -13.02 20.47
CA ILE A 42 -19.57 -11.93 20.55
C ILE A 42 -19.49 -11.23 21.92
N ARG A 43 -19.35 -12.00 23.00
CA ARG A 43 -19.19 -11.45 24.35
C ARG A 43 -17.90 -10.64 24.50
N CYS A 44 -16.78 -11.12 23.94
CA CYS A 44 -15.51 -10.39 23.93
C CYS A 44 -15.59 -9.11 23.10
N LEU A 45 -16.23 -9.13 21.93
CA LEU A 45 -16.42 -7.96 21.09
C LEU A 45 -17.34 -6.93 21.75
N ASP A 46 -18.43 -7.35 22.37
CA ASP A 46 -19.35 -6.43 23.05
C ASP A 46 -18.68 -5.76 24.26
N TYR A 47 -17.93 -6.53 25.06
CA TYR A 47 -17.12 -5.98 26.14
C TYR A 47 -16.08 -4.98 25.61
N GLU A 48 -15.30 -5.36 24.59
CA GLU A 48 -14.24 -4.51 24.07
C GLU A 48 -14.78 -3.19 23.53
N THR A 49 -15.92 -3.22 22.84
CA THR A 49 -16.50 -2.05 22.17
C THR A 49 -17.36 -1.15 23.05
N ILE A 50 -17.69 -1.58 24.28
CA ILE A 50 -18.52 -0.79 25.22
C ILE A 50 -17.78 -0.47 26.52
N MET A 51 -17.17 -1.49 27.15
CA MET A 51 -16.72 -1.41 28.55
C MET A 51 -15.32 -0.86 28.69
N THR A 52 -14.57 -0.77 27.59
CA THR A 52 -13.18 -0.31 27.57
C THR A 52 -13.12 1.15 27.13
N ASP A 53 -12.48 2.00 27.93
CA ASP A 53 -12.32 3.43 27.62
C ASP A 53 -11.52 3.66 26.32
N LYS A 54 -10.59 2.76 26.01
CA LYS A 54 -9.80 2.74 24.76
C LYS A 54 -9.89 1.35 24.14
N PRO A 55 -10.87 1.08 23.27
CA PRO A 55 -11.04 -0.23 22.66
C PRO A 55 -9.84 -0.59 21.78
N SER A 56 -9.37 -1.83 21.85
CA SER A 56 -8.38 -2.36 20.92
C SER A 56 -9.03 -2.61 19.56
N VAL A 57 -8.94 -1.61 18.68
CA VAL A 57 -9.42 -1.69 17.29
C VAL A 57 -8.80 -2.87 16.55
N ASN A 58 -7.48 -3.11 16.74
CA ASN A 58 -6.78 -4.23 16.13
C ASN A 58 -7.36 -5.59 16.58
N TYR A 59 -7.69 -5.75 17.87
CA TYR A 59 -8.34 -6.97 18.36
C TYR A 59 -9.69 -7.20 17.70
N VAL A 60 -10.54 -6.16 17.66
CA VAL A 60 -11.89 -6.24 17.06
C VAL A 60 -11.82 -6.60 15.58
N ILE A 61 -10.98 -5.92 14.79
CA ILE A 61 -10.79 -6.21 13.37
C ILE A 61 -10.27 -7.64 13.16
N THR A 62 -9.29 -8.07 13.96
CA THR A 62 -8.67 -9.39 13.83
C THR A 62 -9.69 -10.49 14.10
N VAL A 63 -10.41 -10.41 15.21
CA VAL A 63 -11.36 -11.45 15.60
C VAL A 63 -12.58 -11.47 14.67
N ILE A 64 -13.09 -10.30 14.25
CA ILE A 64 -14.15 -10.23 13.23
C ILE A 64 -13.68 -10.84 11.91
N GLY A 65 -12.47 -10.51 11.46
CA GLY A 65 -11.95 -11.04 10.19
C GLY A 65 -11.78 -12.55 10.21
N LEU A 66 -11.22 -13.11 11.29
CA LEU A 66 -11.11 -14.56 11.46
C LEU A 66 -12.47 -15.24 11.58
N MET A 67 -13.39 -14.66 12.37
CA MET A 67 -14.73 -15.22 12.54
C MET A 67 -15.49 -15.21 11.21
N TRP A 68 -15.49 -14.09 10.49
CA TRP A 68 -16.20 -13.95 9.22
C TRP A 68 -15.67 -14.89 8.14
N GLU A 69 -14.35 -15.10 8.09
CA GLU A 69 -13.71 -15.99 7.12
C GLU A 69 -14.08 -17.46 7.31
N HIS A 70 -14.23 -17.92 8.55
CA HIS A 70 -14.36 -19.34 8.88
C HIS A 70 -15.76 -19.79 9.29
N ILE A 71 -16.68 -18.86 9.54
CA ILE A 71 -18.04 -19.21 9.91
C ILE A 71 -18.84 -19.78 8.73
N ASP A 72 -19.78 -20.68 9.04
CA ASP A 72 -20.77 -21.14 8.08
C ASP A 72 -21.91 -20.13 7.95
N HIS A 73 -21.82 -19.28 6.93
CA HIS A 73 -22.83 -18.24 6.62
C HIS A 73 -24.22 -18.81 6.27
N ASN A 74 -24.34 -20.11 5.95
CA ASN A 74 -25.67 -20.73 5.77
C ASN A 74 -26.35 -21.03 7.11
N ARG A 75 -25.58 -21.13 8.19
CA ARG A 75 -26.06 -21.51 9.52
C ARG A 75 -26.18 -20.31 10.46
N TYR A 76 -25.29 -19.33 10.34
CA TYR A 76 -25.23 -18.18 11.22
C TYR A 76 -25.27 -16.88 10.42
N ASP A 77 -26.28 -16.05 10.68
CA ASP A 77 -26.30 -14.66 10.20
C ASP A 77 -25.71 -13.74 11.28
N LEU A 78 -24.43 -13.39 11.10
CA LEU A 78 -23.72 -12.47 12.00
C LEU A 78 -23.64 -11.04 11.44
N ARG A 79 -24.32 -10.71 10.33
CA ARG A 79 -24.25 -9.38 9.72
C ARG A 79 -24.58 -8.29 10.72
N SER A 80 -25.72 -8.41 11.41
CA SER A 80 -26.18 -7.40 12.37
C SER A 80 -25.19 -7.17 13.51
N VAL A 81 -24.51 -8.23 13.93
CA VAL A 81 -23.49 -8.20 14.99
C VAL A 81 -22.22 -7.50 14.49
N VAL A 82 -21.75 -7.85 13.30
CA VAL A 82 -20.53 -7.28 12.69
C VAL A 82 -20.73 -5.79 12.38
N VAL A 83 -21.84 -5.41 11.75
CA VAL A 83 -22.18 -4.00 11.46
C VAL A 83 -22.15 -3.18 12.75
N LYS A 84 -22.84 -3.66 13.79
CA LYS A 84 -22.90 -3.00 15.09
C LYS A 84 -21.51 -2.77 15.70
N PHE A 85 -20.67 -3.80 15.78
CA PHE A 85 -19.36 -3.68 16.43
C PHE A 85 -18.40 -2.80 15.64
N LEU A 86 -18.35 -2.94 14.31
CA LEU A 86 -17.50 -2.13 13.45
C LEU A 86 -17.93 -0.66 13.42
N SER A 87 -19.24 -0.37 13.41
CA SER A 87 -19.73 1.01 13.53
C SER A 87 -19.32 1.65 14.85
N ARG A 88 -19.36 0.92 15.99
CA ARG A 88 -18.99 1.45 17.32
C ARG A 88 -17.53 1.89 17.42
N ILE A 89 -16.63 1.16 16.79
CA ILE A 89 -15.19 1.48 16.81
C ILE A 89 -14.78 2.46 15.70
N GLY A 90 -15.74 2.93 14.89
CA GLY A 90 -15.46 3.90 13.82
C GLY A 90 -14.88 3.30 12.55
N TYR A 91 -15.20 2.03 12.25
CA TYR A 91 -14.83 1.37 11.00
C TYR A 91 -16.08 0.94 10.22
N PRO A 92 -17.05 1.84 9.97
CA PRO A 92 -18.28 1.47 9.28
C PRO A 92 -18.02 1.07 7.82
N THR A 93 -16.93 1.52 7.20
CA THR A 93 -16.51 1.07 5.86
C THR A 93 -16.18 -0.42 5.82
N SER A 94 -15.57 -0.97 6.87
CA SER A 94 -15.34 -2.41 7.00
C SER A 94 -16.65 -3.19 7.24
N ALA A 95 -17.70 -2.55 7.77
CA ALA A 95 -19.01 -3.17 7.92
C ALA A 95 -19.73 -3.35 6.57
N ILE A 96 -19.43 -2.54 5.56
CA ILE A 96 -20.02 -2.68 4.21
C ILE A 96 -19.75 -4.07 3.62
N ILE A 97 -18.60 -4.68 3.95
CA ILE A 97 -18.19 -6.00 3.44
C ILE A 97 -19.23 -7.08 3.79
N CYS A 98 -19.83 -7.01 4.97
CA CYS A 98 -20.78 -8.02 5.44
C CYS A 98 -22.24 -7.74 5.05
N ASP A 99 -22.54 -6.58 4.45
CA ASP A 99 -23.89 -6.18 4.08
C ASP A 99 -24.04 -5.99 2.57
N GLU A 100 -24.40 -7.07 1.87
CA GLU A 100 -24.62 -7.06 0.41
C GLU A 100 -25.72 -6.08 -0.02
N GLY A 101 -26.66 -5.75 0.87
CA GLY A 101 -27.76 -4.82 0.63
C GLY A 101 -27.45 -3.35 0.92
N PHE A 102 -26.21 -3.02 1.29
CA PHE A 102 -25.82 -1.64 1.60
C PHE A 102 -26.11 -0.69 0.43
N ASP A 103 -26.90 0.35 0.70
CA ASP A 103 -27.19 1.42 -0.26
C ASP A 103 -25.97 2.35 -0.37
N LYS A 104 -25.28 2.26 -1.50
CA LYS A 104 -24.06 3.04 -1.79
C LYS A 104 -24.33 4.50 -2.12
N GLU A 105 -25.54 4.86 -2.54
CA GLU A 105 -25.87 6.25 -2.88
C GLU A 105 -26.32 7.01 -1.63
N GLU A 106 -27.15 6.39 -0.79
CA GLU A 106 -27.60 7.00 0.47
C GLU A 106 -26.67 6.75 1.65
N CYS A 107 -25.65 5.91 1.47
CA CYS A 107 -24.83 5.35 2.55
C CYS A 107 -25.73 4.80 3.65
N ARG A 108 -26.43 3.69 3.42
CA ARG A 108 -27.31 3.09 4.45
C ARG A 108 -27.16 1.59 4.50
N PHE A 109 -26.99 1.06 5.70
CA PHE A 109 -27.04 -0.37 5.95
C PHE A 109 -28.47 -0.90 5.79
N SER A 110 -28.56 -2.15 5.38
CA SER A 110 -29.80 -2.92 5.40
C SER A 110 -30.38 -2.98 6.82
N HIS A 111 -31.70 -3.16 6.91
CA HIS A 111 -32.40 -3.28 8.18
C HIS A 111 -31.74 -4.31 9.11
N LEU A 112 -31.50 -3.87 10.35
CA LEU A 112 -30.97 -4.71 11.42
C LEU A 112 -32.11 -5.37 12.20
N ASN A 113 -31.81 -6.47 12.87
CA ASN A 113 -32.80 -7.25 13.63
C ASN A 113 -33.31 -6.52 14.91
N SER A 114 -32.78 -5.34 15.21
CA SER A 114 -33.05 -4.57 16.42
C SER A 114 -33.07 -3.08 16.10
N TRP A 115 -34.16 -2.40 16.47
CA TRP A 115 -34.33 -0.96 16.27
C TRP A 115 -33.30 -0.14 17.05
N ILE A 116 -32.90 -0.62 18.24
CA ILE A 116 -31.87 0.05 19.05
C ILE A 116 -30.52 -0.04 18.33
N ASP A 117 -30.21 -1.19 17.75
CA ASP A 117 -28.97 -1.39 17.00
C ASP A 117 -28.97 -0.57 15.71
N GLU A 118 -30.11 -0.46 15.03
CA GLU A 118 -30.28 0.38 13.83
C GLU A 118 -30.07 1.86 14.16
N ILE A 119 -30.69 2.36 15.24
CA ILE A 119 -30.48 3.74 15.71
C ILE A 119 -29.02 3.96 16.10
N SER A 120 -28.42 3.06 16.90
CA SER A 120 -27.04 3.20 17.35
C SER A 120 -26.04 3.16 16.19
N SER A 121 -26.21 2.22 15.26
CA SER A 121 -25.39 2.12 14.03
C SER A 121 -25.52 3.38 13.19
N THR A 122 -26.76 3.88 12.99
CA THR A 122 -27.03 5.10 12.22
C THR A 122 -26.36 6.32 12.85
N ILE A 123 -26.44 6.49 14.18
CA ILE A 123 -25.78 7.61 14.86
C ILE A 123 -24.26 7.55 14.68
N ASN A 124 -23.65 6.38 14.89
CA ASN A 124 -22.20 6.18 14.69
C ASN A 124 -21.79 6.41 13.23
N GLN A 125 -22.67 6.07 12.30
CA GLN A 125 -22.45 6.28 10.88
C GLN A 125 -22.47 7.76 10.51
N LEU A 126 -23.46 8.52 11.00
CA LEU A 126 -23.60 9.95 10.73
C LEU A 126 -22.38 10.75 11.18
N GLN A 127 -21.66 10.31 12.21
CA GLN A 127 -20.40 10.94 12.65
C GLN A 127 -19.28 10.82 11.61
N ASN A 128 -19.35 9.82 10.73
CA ASN A 128 -18.34 9.50 9.73
C ASN A 128 -18.83 9.70 8.29
N GLU A 129 -20.04 10.23 8.11
CA GLU A 129 -20.60 10.56 6.81
C GLU A 129 -20.15 11.96 6.39
N VAL A 130 -19.71 12.09 5.14
CA VAL A 130 -19.38 13.38 4.52
C VAL A 130 -20.14 13.53 3.21
N VAL A 131 -20.43 14.77 2.83
CA VAL A 131 -21.18 15.08 1.61
C VAL A 131 -20.31 15.88 0.65
N VAL A 132 -20.16 15.40 -0.57
CA VAL A 132 -19.45 16.10 -1.66
C VAL A 132 -20.41 16.28 -2.82
N ALA A 133 -20.73 17.53 -3.14
CA ALA A 133 -21.67 17.90 -4.21
C ALA A 133 -23.00 17.09 -4.17
N GLY A 134 -23.58 17.00 -2.97
CA GLY A 134 -24.85 16.32 -2.74
C GLY A 134 -24.78 14.79 -2.66
N LYS A 135 -23.61 14.19 -2.89
CA LYS A 135 -23.39 12.74 -2.72
C LYS A 135 -22.78 12.42 -1.38
N LYS A 136 -23.29 11.37 -0.73
CA LYS A 136 -22.80 10.90 0.57
C LYS A 136 -21.66 9.91 0.41
N TYR A 137 -20.69 10.02 1.30
CA TYR A 137 -19.55 9.12 1.41
C TYR A 137 -19.36 8.74 2.87
N LEU A 138 -19.05 7.47 3.10
CA LEU A 138 -18.79 6.95 4.43
C LEU A 138 -17.29 6.75 4.65
N LEU A 139 -16.78 7.31 5.73
CA LEU A 139 -15.37 7.27 6.10
C LEU A 139 -15.15 6.39 7.35
N THR A 140 -13.89 6.02 7.63
CA THR A 140 -13.48 5.58 8.97
C THR A 140 -13.27 6.79 9.89
N ASN A 141 -13.21 6.59 11.20
CA ASN A 141 -12.84 7.64 12.16
C ASN A 141 -11.49 8.28 11.79
N PHE A 142 -10.52 7.48 11.33
CA PHE A 142 -9.22 7.97 10.89
C PHE A 142 -9.34 8.86 9.64
N GLN A 143 -10.08 8.40 8.62
CA GLN A 143 -10.34 9.20 7.43
C GLN A 143 -11.13 10.47 7.76
N LYS A 144 -12.11 10.42 8.66
CA LYS A 144 -12.88 11.60 9.09
C LYS A 144 -12.00 12.65 9.78
N LYS A 145 -11.05 12.23 10.61
CA LYS A 145 -10.06 13.14 11.22
C LYS A 145 -9.22 13.88 10.17
N ILE A 146 -8.72 13.15 9.16
CA ILE A 146 -8.00 13.76 8.03
C ILE A 146 -8.92 14.76 7.30
N TRP A 147 -10.15 14.36 7.00
CA TRP A 147 -11.13 15.21 6.32
C TRP A 147 -11.36 16.54 7.04
N ASP A 148 -11.49 16.51 8.37
CA ASP A 148 -11.74 17.69 9.21
C ASP A 148 -10.49 18.56 9.36
N SER A 149 -9.32 17.93 9.52
CA SER A 149 -8.03 18.64 9.58
C SER A 149 -7.71 19.37 8.28
N MET A 150 -8.09 18.81 7.12
CA MET A 150 -7.92 19.48 5.82
C MET A 150 -8.74 20.78 5.68
N ASP A 151 -9.71 21.07 6.57
CA ASP A 151 -10.39 22.38 6.61
C ASP A 151 -9.67 23.42 7.48
N GLN A 152 -8.80 22.98 8.39
CA GLN A 152 -8.27 23.81 9.49
C GLN A 152 -6.77 24.07 9.33
N ASP A 153 -6.04 23.07 8.82
CA ASP A 153 -4.60 23.02 8.89
C ASP A 153 -3.95 23.32 7.55
N LYS A 154 -2.85 24.10 7.59
CA LYS A 154 -2.09 24.48 6.40
C LYS A 154 -1.23 23.34 5.87
N ILE A 155 -0.56 22.59 6.75
CA ILE A 155 0.28 21.44 6.37
C ILE A 155 -0.14 20.20 7.16
N LEU A 156 -0.41 19.11 6.44
CA LEU A 156 -0.82 17.84 7.01
C LEU A 156 0.19 16.75 6.65
N GLY A 157 0.64 16.01 7.65
CA GLY A 157 1.40 14.77 7.49
C GLY A 157 0.52 13.56 7.76
N ILE A 158 0.36 12.67 6.78
CA ILE A 158 -0.50 11.49 6.87
C ILE A 158 0.32 10.22 6.74
N SER A 159 0.44 9.45 7.82
CA SER A 159 1.17 8.18 7.85
C SER A 159 0.25 7.03 8.25
N ALA A 160 -0.04 6.11 7.34
CA ALA A 160 -0.91 4.97 7.63
C ALA A 160 -0.61 3.74 6.77
N PRO A 161 -1.01 2.51 7.14
CA PRO A 161 -0.95 1.36 6.24
C PRO A 161 -1.61 1.63 4.88
N THR A 162 -1.16 0.96 3.83
CA THR A 162 -1.71 1.08 2.46
C THR A 162 -3.22 0.81 2.42
N SER A 163 -3.68 -0.14 3.23
CA SER A 163 -5.09 -0.52 3.40
C SER A 163 -5.95 0.55 4.08
N ALA A 164 -5.39 1.58 4.73
CA ALA A 164 -6.15 2.59 5.48
C ALA A 164 -6.97 3.55 4.58
N GLY A 165 -6.75 3.56 3.27
CA GLY A 165 -7.53 4.36 2.33
C GLY A 165 -7.24 5.86 2.39
N LYS A 166 -5.96 6.23 2.59
CA LYS A 166 -5.49 7.63 2.61
C LYS A 166 -5.83 8.39 1.32
N SER A 167 -5.47 7.82 0.17
CA SER A 167 -5.67 8.46 -1.14
C SER A 167 -7.15 8.71 -1.44
N PHE A 168 -8.06 7.87 -0.93
CA PHE A 168 -9.50 8.04 -1.10
C PHE A 168 -10.04 9.29 -0.38
N VAL A 169 -9.67 9.51 0.88
CA VAL A 169 -10.12 10.71 1.61
C VAL A 169 -9.49 11.99 1.05
N ILE A 170 -8.21 11.94 0.67
CA ILE A 170 -7.52 13.06 0.02
C ILE A 170 -8.25 13.42 -1.28
N LEU A 171 -8.50 12.43 -2.16
CA LEU A 171 -9.24 12.60 -3.42
C LEU A 171 -10.60 13.30 -3.20
N LEU A 172 -11.43 12.80 -2.29
CA LEU A 172 -12.76 13.36 -2.04
C LEU A 172 -12.69 14.80 -1.54
N LYS A 173 -11.75 15.09 -0.63
CA LYS A 173 -11.62 16.43 -0.06
C LYS A 173 -11.11 17.43 -1.07
N LEU A 174 -10.13 17.03 -1.88
CA LEU A 174 -9.61 17.79 -3.00
C LEU A 174 -10.72 18.15 -4.01
N ILE A 175 -11.57 17.18 -4.37
CA ILE A 175 -12.74 17.45 -5.23
C ILE A 175 -13.72 18.41 -4.53
N SER A 176 -13.96 18.25 -3.22
CA SER A 176 -14.81 19.18 -2.45
C SER A 176 -14.26 20.62 -2.46
N ARG A 177 -12.94 20.80 -2.28
CA ARG A 177 -12.30 22.12 -2.34
C ARG A 177 -12.37 22.71 -3.74
N LEU A 178 -12.09 21.92 -4.78
CA LEU A 178 -12.25 22.37 -6.17
C LEU A 178 -13.65 22.87 -6.49
N ILE A 179 -14.70 22.26 -5.91
CA ILE A 179 -16.08 22.68 -6.16
C ILE A 179 -16.38 24.02 -5.50
N ASN A 180 -15.88 24.22 -4.29
CA ASN A 180 -16.24 25.35 -3.42
C ASN A 180 -15.27 26.54 -3.53
N GLU A 181 -14.06 26.33 -4.02
CA GLU A 181 -12.97 27.29 -4.05
C GLU A 181 -12.37 27.42 -5.45
N ASP A 182 -11.75 28.57 -5.75
CA ASP A 182 -11.01 28.77 -7.00
C ASP A 182 -9.52 28.45 -6.79
N VAL A 183 -9.23 27.16 -6.62
CA VAL A 183 -7.89 26.64 -6.41
C VAL A 183 -7.55 25.59 -7.46
N ASP A 184 -6.27 25.49 -7.80
CA ASP A 184 -5.73 24.38 -8.59
C ASP A 184 -5.17 23.29 -7.67
N ILE A 185 -5.06 22.07 -8.19
CA ILE A 185 -4.46 20.95 -7.46
C ILE A 185 -3.19 20.53 -8.16
N VAL A 186 -2.12 20.35 -7.39
CA VAL A 186 -0.91 19.67 -7.83
C VAL A 186 -0.72 18.40 -7.01
N TYR A 187 -0.84 17.25 -7.64
CA TYR A 187 -0.67 15.93 -7.03
C TYR A 187 0.60 15.27 -7.58
N ILE A 188 1.63 15.19 -6.73
CA ILE A 188 2.92 14.59 -7.03
C ILE A 188 2.92 13.11 -6.63
N VAL A 189 3.32 12.25 -7.56
CA VAL A 189 3.45 10.79 -7.36
C VAL A 189 4.78 10.25 -7.88
N PRO A 190 5.38 9.24 -7.24
CA PRO A 190 6.69 8.72 -7.61
C PRO A 190 6.72 7.92 -8.92
N THR A 191 5.61 7.43 -9.45
CA THR A 191 5.64 6.55 -10.64
C THR A 191 4.57 6.85 -11.66
N LEU A 192 4.85 6.49 -12.91
CA LEU A 192 3.88 6.56 -14.01
C LEU A 192 2.66 5.66 -13.80
N SER A 193 2.82 4.51 -13.14
CA SER A 193 1.67 3.64 -12.87
C SER A 193 0.75 4.27 -11.81
N LEU A 194 1.31 4.82 -10.72
CA LEU A 194 0.49 5.52 -9.72
C LEU A 194 -0.13 6.80 -10.31
N LEU A 195 0.59 7.53 -11.17
CA LEU A 195 0.05 8.67 -11.91
C LEU A 195 -1.20 8.29 -12.69
N ASN A 196 -1.13 7.23 -13.50
CA ASN A 196 -2.29 6.77 -14.27
C ASN A 196 -3.46 6.34 -13.37
N GLN A 197 -3.16 5.70 -12.24
CA GLN A 197 -4.17 5.28 -11.28
C GLN A 197 -4.89 6.49 -10.65
N VAL A 198 -4.13 7.45 -10.13
CA VAL A 198 -4.68 8.68 -9.53
C VAL A 198 -5.49 9.45 -10.58
N THR A 199 -4.99 9.57 -11.82
CA THR A 199 -5.75 10.15 -12.94
C THR A 199 -7.08 9.43 -13.16
N GLU A 200 -7.10 8.10 -13.14
CA GLU A 200 -8.32 7.32 -13.34
C GLU A 200 -9.31 7.48 -12.17
N ASP A 201 -8.81 7.53 -10.94
CA ASP A 201 -9.61 7.71 -9.72
C ASP A 201 -10.29 9.10 -9.70
N PHE A 202 -9.54 10.16 -10.05
CA PHE A 202 -10.12 11.50 -10.24
C PHE A 202 -11.17 11.52 -11.35
N ASN A 203 -10.88 10.94 -12.51
CA ASN A 203 -11.85 10.88 -13.62
C ASN A 203 -13.15 10.16 -13.23
N LYS A 204 -13.03 9.05 -12.49
CA LYS A 204 -14.20 8.28 -12.01
C LYS A 204 -15.06 9.10 -11.05
N GLU A 205 -14.46 9.74 -10.06
CA GLU A 205 -15.23 10.53 -9.08
C GLU A 205 -15.82 11.81 -9.68
N ILE A 206 -15.07 12.52 -10.54
CA ILE A 206 -15.60 13.69 -11.26
C ILE A 206 -16.82 13.31 -12.11
N LYS A 207 -16.74 12.19 -12.83
CA LYS A 207 -17.87 11.67 -13.61
C LYS A 207 -19.04 11.23 -12.71
N ARG A 208 -18.75 10.63 -11.57
CA ARG A 208 -19.77 10.19 -10.60
C ARG A 208 -20.54 11.38 -10.04
N ILE A 209 -19.85 12.48 -9.73
CA ILE A 209 -20.43 13.68 -9.14
C ILE A 209 -21.09 14.57 -10.22
N GLY A 210 -20.61 14.53 -11.46
CA GLY A 210 -21.15 15.29 -12.59
C GLY A 210 -20.56 16.70 -12.71
N ILE A 211 -19.24 16.83 -12.57
CA ILE A 211 -18.52 18.11 -12.71
C ILE A 211 -17.95 18.21 -14.13
N ASP A 212 -18.36 19.21 -14.90
CA ASP A 212 -17.93 19.40 -16.29
C ASP A 212 -16.78 20.42 -16.46
N ASP A 213 -16.47 21.19 -15.42
CA ASP A 213 -15.52 22.31 -15.48
C ASP A 213 -14.21 22.04 -14.73
N CYS A 214 -13.69 20.82 -14.87
CA CYS A 214 -12.38 20.43 -14.36
C CYS A 214 -11.51 19.87 -15.48
N TRP A 215 -10.24 20.25 -15.48
CA TRP A 215 -9.26 19.73 -16.42
C TRP A 215 -8.18 18.93 -15.68
N ILE A 216 -8.03 17.65 -16.04
CA ILE A 216 -6.97 16.80 -15.50
C ILE A 216 -5.83 16.76 -16.52
N SER A 217 -4.63 17.14 -16.10
CA SER A 217 -3.44 17.08 -16.93
C SER A 217 -2.29 16.34 -16.25
N ASN A 218 -1.50 15.64 -17.06
CA ASN A 218 -0.30 14.93 -16.62
C ASN A 218 0.99 15.69 -16.95
N SER A 219 0.88 16.96 -17.34
CA SER A 219 1.95 17.90 -17.63
C SER A 219 1.46 19.33 -17.41
N PHE A 220 2.38 20.25 -17.16
CA PHE A 220 2.06 21.68 -17.14
C PHE A 220 1.98 22.23 -18.57
N ASP A 221 1.06 23.15 -18.82
CA ASP A 221 0.90 23.86 -20.10
C ASP A 221 0.41 25.28 -19.80
N GLU A 222 1.25 26.28 -20.13
CA GLU A 222 0.95 27.71 -19.92
C GLU A 222 -0.29 28.18 -20.68
N ASN A 223 -0.61 27.53 -21.81
CA ASN A 223 -1.72 27.93 -22.68
C ASN A 223 -3.04 27.27 -22.31
N GLN A 224 -3.06 26.36 -21.32
CA GLN A 224 -4.25 25.63 -20.95
C GLN A 224 -5.19 26.45 -20.03
N MET A 225 -6.29 26.87 -20.66
CA MET A 225 -7.58 27.32 -20.11
C MET A 225 -7.52 28.28 -18.91
N ILE A 226 -7.25 29.55 -19.23
CA ILE A 226 -7.67 30.69 -18.41
C ILE A 226 -9.17 30.52 -18.08
N GLY A 227 -9.49 30.37 -16.80
CA GLY A 227 -10.87 30.30 -16.30
C GLY A 227 -11.42 28.90 -15.95
N LYS A 228 -10.62 27.83 -16.07
CA LYS A 228 -10.99 26.49 -15.58
C LYS A 228 -10.24 26.12 -14.29
N ARG A 229 -10.78 25.12 -13.58
CA ARG A 229 -10.14 24.50 -12.41
C ARG A 229 -9.21 23.38 -12.86
N ASN A 230 -7.93 23.46 -12.51
CA ASN A 230 -6.93 22.50 -12.99
C ASN A 230 -6.53 21.48 -11.93
N ILE A 231 -6.37 20.24 -12.36
CA ILE A 231 -5.87 19.11 -11.57
C ILE A 231 -4.64 18.57 -12.29
N TYR A 232 -3.47 18.91 -11.77
CA TYR A 232 -2.21 18.43 -12.31
C TYR A 232 -1.76 17.18 -11.54
N ILE A 233 -1.71 16.04 -12.21
CA ILE A 233 -1.27 14.76 -11.63
C ILE A 233 0.04 14.37 -12.30
N MET A 234 1.15 14.51 -11.60
CA MET A 234 2.46 14.47 -12.24
C MET A 234 3.51 13.73 -11.43
N THR A 235 4.56 13.28 -12.12
CA THR A 235 5.76 12.79 -11.44
C THR A 235 6.64 13.96 -11.03
N GLN A 236 7.54 13.73 -10.08
CA GLN A 236 8.48 14.76 -9.62
C GLN A 236 9.32 15.36 -10.78
N GLU A 237 9.69 14.55 -11.78
CA GLU A 237 10.47 15.02 -12.92
C GLU A 237 9.67 15.98 -13.81
N LYS A 238 8.36 15.79 -13.93
CA LYS A 238 7.51 16.67 -14.71
C LYS A 238 7.21 17.98 -13.97
N ALA A 239 7.10 17.92 -12.65
CA ALA A 239 6.90 19.10 -11.81
C ALA A 239 8.11 20.03 -11.86
N ILE A 240 9.32 19.49 -11.67
CA ILE A 240 10.55 20.28 -11.72
C ILE A 240 10.82 20.84 -13.13
N SER A 241 10.46 20.08 -14.19
CA SER A 241 10.52 20.59 -15.57
C SER A 241 9.61 21.80 -15.74
N ALA A 242 8.39 21.77 -15.19
CA ALA A 242 7.46 22.89 -15.30
C ALA A 242 8.04 24.18 -14.68
N PHE A 243 8.68 24.10 -13.51
CA PHE A 243 9.37 25.25 -12.90
C PHE A 243 10.53 25.76 -13.76
N SER A 244 11.22 24.87 -14.48
CA SER A 244 12.33 25.24 -15.36
C SER A 244 11.86 25.87 -16.68
N ASP A 245 10.72 25.40 -17.19
CA ASP A 245 10.17 25.80 -18.48
C ASP A 245 9.37 27.11 -18.39
N SER A 246 8.85 27.46 -17.22
CA SER A 246 7.94 28.60 -17.01
C SER A 246 8.10 29.27 -15.65
N GLU A 247 8.37 30.58 -15.63
CA GLU A 247 8.28 31.37 -14.40
C GLU A 247 6.85 31.45 -13.84
N GLN A 248 5.85 31.30 -14.70
CA GLN A 248 4.42 31.32 -14.33
C GLN A 248 3.90 29.94 -13.89
N ALA A 249 4.78 28.93 -13.82
CA ALA A 249 4.44 27.60 -13.35
C ALA A 249 3.73 27.67 -11.99
N PHE A 250 2.53 27.12 -11.97
CA PHE A 250 1.69 27.02 -10.77
C PHE A 250 1.48 28.39 -10.08
N SER A 251 1.11 29.43 -10.82
CA SER A 251 0.92 30.80 -10.29
C SER A 251 -0.42 31.06 -9.59
N LYS A 252 -1.46 30.25 -9.87
CA LYS A 252 -2.76 30.34 -9.22
C LYS A 252 -2.73 29.75 -7.81
N LYS A 253 -3.63 30.17 -6.92
CA LYS A 253 -3.84 29.53 -5.62
C LYS A 253 -3.95 28.02 -5.79
N LEU A 254 -3.19 27.24 -5.01
CA LEU A 254 -3.15 25.78 -5.19
C LEU A 254 -3.06 24.99 -3.89
N VAL A 255 -3.49 23.73 -3.98
CA VAL A 255 -3.28 22.69 -2.97
C VAL A 255 -2.24 21.70 -3.50
N LEU A 256 -1.17 21.48 -2.73
CA LEU A 256 -0.11 20.53 -3.06
C LEU A 256 -0.33 19.22 -2.31
N VAL A 257 -0.26 18.10 -3.02
CA VAL A 257 -0.19 16.76 -2.44
C VAL A 257 1.09 16.07 -2.88
N ALA A 258 1.89 15.61 -1.94
CA ALA A 258 3.04 14.76 -2.16
C ALA A 258 2.75 13.37 -1.57
N ASP A 259 2.37 12.43 -2.43
CA ASP A 259 2.03 11.06 -2.04
C ASP A 259 3.24 10.13 -2.18
N GLU A 260 3.25 9.06 -1.37
CA GLU A 260 4.38 8.14 -1.22
C GLU A 260 5.72 8.87 -0.90
N ILE A 261 5.68 9.79 0.06
CA ILE A 261 6.80 10.67 0.48
C ILE A 261 8.05 9.90 0.93
N GLN A 262 7.91 8.63 1.33
CA GLN A 262 9.05 7.78 1.69
C GLN A 262 10.06 7.59 0.55
N ASN A 263 9.70 7.88 -0.70
CA ASN A 263 10.64 7.84 -1.83
C ASN A 263 11.77 8.90 -1.71
N ILE A 264 11.66 9.87 -0.80
CA ILE A 264 12.72 10.85 -0.47
C ILE A 264 13.94 10.18 0.19
N GLU A 265 13.75 9.09 0.91
CA GLU A 265 14.81 8.47 1.72
C GLU A 265 16.05 8.03 0.93
N ARG A 266 15.85 7.61 -0.33
CA ARG A 266 16.96 7.14 -1.19
C ARG A 266 17.93 8.24 -1.56
N ILE A 267 17.74 9.47 -1.06
CA ILE A 267 18.73 10.53 -1.13
C ILE A 267 20.07 10.04 -0.57
N LYS A 268 20.07 9.17 0.45
CA LYS A 268 21.30 8.60 1.04
C LYS A 268 22.07 7.68 0.06
N GLU A 269 21.43 7.13 -0.96
CA GLU A 269 22.10 6.29 -1.96
C GLU A 269 22.75 7.15 -3.06
N ASP A 270 24.05 6.94 -3.34
CA ASP A 270 24.83 7.68 -4.35
C ASP A 270 24.27 7.57 -5.78
N THR A 271 23.32 6.67 -6.04
CA THR A 271 22.79 6.38 -7.37
C THR A 271 21.34 6.81 -7.62
N ASP A 272 20.56 7.14 -6.58
CA ASP A 272 19.13 7.39 -6.75
C ASP A 272 18.83 8.88 -6.96
N GLN A 273 18.91 9.32 -8.21
CA GLN A 273 18.57 10.70 -8.62
C GLN A 273 17.09 11.06 -8.37
N ARG A 274 16.17 10.08 -8.31
CA ARG A 274 14.73 10.37 -8.26
C ARG A 274 14.26 10.88 -6.91
N SER A 275 14.92 10.42 -5.86
CA SER A 275 14.70 10.86 -4.48
C SER A 275 15.09 12.33 -4.28
N LYS A 276 16.24 12.73 -4.86
CA LYS A 276 16.72 14.12 -4.90
C LYS A 276 15.75 15.01 -5.64
N ILE A 277 15.33 14.61 -6.85
CA ILE A 277 14.36 15.37 -7.65
C ILE A 277 13.05 15.59 -6.88
N LEU A 278 12.57 14.59 -6.12
CA LEU A 278 11.37 14.76 -5.31
C LEU A 278 11.58 15.83 -4.22
N PHE A 279 12.67 15.76 -3.46
CA PHE A 279 12.99 16.77 -2.45
C PHE A 279 13.13 18.17 -3.07
N ASP A 280 13.89 18.29 -4.15
CA ASP A 280 14.10 19.54 -4.89
C ASP A 280 12.75 20.14 -5.34
N THR A 281 11.86 19.31 -5.87
CA THR A 281 10.51 19.73 -6.27
C THR A 281 9.70 20.28 -5.09
N LEU A 282 9.75 19.64 -3.92
CA LEU A 282 9.02 20.12 -2.73
C LEU A 282 9.60 21.42 -2.18
N VAL A 283 10.92 21.58 -2.25
CA VAL A 283 11.59 22.83 -1.89
C VAL A 283 11.18 23.97 -2.83
N GLU A 284 11.02 23.74 -4.14
CA GLU A 284 10.47 24.76 -5.05
C GLU A 284 9.05 25.20 -4.64
N PHE A 285 8.20 24.25 -4.24
CA PHE A 285 6.86 24.58 -3.73
C PHE A 285 6.87 25.30 -2.37
N ARG A 286 7.87 25.05 -1.51
CA ARG A 286 8.03 25.78 -0.23
C ARG A 286 8.08 27.29 -0.45
N TYR A 287 8.75 27.75 -1.50
CA TYR A 287 8.94 29.18 -1.77
C TYR A 287 7.76 29.82 -2.53
N LYS A 288 6.70 29.07 -2.83
CA LYS A 288 5.51 29.58 -3.51
C LYS A 288 4.48 30.07 -2.48
N GLU A 289 4.28 31.39 -2.41
CA GLU A 289 3.33 32.01 -1.46
C GLU A 289 1.87 31.66 -1.75
N ASN A 290 1.55 31.25 -2.98
CA ASN A 290 0.21 30.90 -3.44
C ASN A 290 -0.20 29.45 -3.10
N VAL A 291 0.63 28.69 -2.37
CA VAL A 291 0.28 27.36 -1.86
C VAL A 291 -0.56 27.50 -0.60
N GLU A 292 -1.86 27.25 -0.72
CA GLU A 292 -2.84 27.42 0.35
C GLU A 292 -2.81 26.25 1.34
N GLN A 293 -2.49 25.05 0.87
CA GLN A 293 -2.41 23.85 1.70
C GLN A 293 -1.41 22.83 1.11
N ILE A 294 -0.74 22.11 2.00
CA ILE A 294 0.24 21.08 1.68
C ILE A 294 -0.12 19.79 2.41
N ILE A 295 -0.11 18.68 1.67
CA ILE A 295 -0.40 17.35 2.21
C ILE A 295 0.76 16.43 1.84
N ILE A 296 1.44 15.88 2.84
CA ILE A 296 2.41 14.82 2.63
C ILE A 296 1.82 13.50 3.13
N SER A 297 1.95 12.44 2.32
CA SER A 297 1.35 11.14 2.60
C SER A 297 2.35 10.02 2.33
N GLY A 298 2.34 9.00 3.19
CA GLY A 298 3.07 7.76 2.95
C GLY A 298 2.68 6.65 3.93
N PRO A 299 3.23 5.43 3.76
CA PRO A 299 2.98 4.33 4.66
C PRO A 299 4.02 4.28 5.78
N ARG A 300 3.55 4.21 7.04
CA ARG A 300 4.36 3.81 8.21
C ARG A 300 5.65 4.62 8.36
N ILE A 301 5.55 5.92 8.15
CA ILE A 301 6.61 6.89 8.39
C ILE A 301 6.54 7.34 9.85
N GLU A 302 7.70 7.38 10.51
CA GLU A 302 7.87 7.98 11.83
C GLU A 302 8.04 9.49 11.70
N ASP A 303 7.50 10.23 12.66
CA ASP A 303 7.67 11.69 12.76
C ASP A 303 7.40 12.42 11.43
N ILE A 304 6.30 12.05 10.75
CA ILE A 304 5.94 12.67 9.46
C ILE A 304 5.69 14.18 9.59
N ASP A 305 5.29 14.63 10.77
CA ASP A 305 5.25 16.05 11.15
C ASP A 305 6.61 16.71 11.03
N LYS A 306 7.66 16.14 11.61
CA LYS A 306 9.02 16.69 11.55
C LYS A 306 9.55 16.71 10.12
N VAL A 307 9.21 15.71 9.31
CA VAL A 307 9.55 15.67 7.87
C VAL A 307 8.88 16.83 7.13
N GLY A 308 7.59 17.07 7.40
CA GLY A 308 6.88 18.21 6.81
C GLY A 308 7.46 19.54 7.26
N GLU A 309 7.73 19.68 8.55
CA GLU A 309 8.32 20.90 9.14
C GLU A 309 9.72 21.17 8.57
N SER A 310 10.56 20.15 8.40
CA SER A 310 11.90 20.34 7.85
C SER A 310 11.88 20.76 6.39
N ILE A 311 10.99 20.17 5.58
CA ILE A 311 10.85 20.50 4.16
C ILE A 311 10.25 21.89 3.98
N PHE A 312 9.14 22.20 4.67
CA PHE A 312 8.34 23.41 4.39
C PHE A 312 8.58 24.56 5.38
N GLY A 313 9.25 24.32 6.51
CA GLY A 313 9.55 25.33 7.53
C GLY A 313 8.35 25.80 8.34
N ILE A 314 7.25 25.05 8.34
CA ILE A 314 6.00 25.36 9.05
C ILE A 314 5.56 24.10 9.81
N GLU A 315 5.04 24.29 11.02
CA GLU A 315 4.49 23.22 11.85
C GLU A 315 3.48 22.37 11.04
N THR A 316 3.70 21.06 11.07
CA THR A 316 2.90 20.09 10.31
C THR A 316 2.06 19.27 11.28
N VAL A 317 0.76 19.12 10.98
CA VAL A 317 -0.12 18.33 11.83
C VAL A 317 0.03 16.85 11.51
N ASP A 318 0.37 16.05 12.52
CA ASP A 318 0.53 14.59 12.41
C ASP A 318 -0.81 13.85 12.45
N HIS A 319 -1.08 13.07 11.40
CA HIS A 319 -2.12 12.06 11.34
C HIS A 319 -1.50 10.67 11.08
N THR A 320 -0.89 10.10 12.12
CA THR A 320 -0.32 8.76 12.08
C THR A 320 -1.26 7.69 12.66
N THR A 321 -1.37 6.55 11.98
CA THR A 321 -1.99 5.34 12.53
C THR A 321 -1.26 4.08 12.06
N SER A 322 -1.13 3.09 12.94
CA SER A 322 -0.64 1.74 12.58
C SER A 322 -1.78 0.77 12.24
N ILE A 323 -3.03 1.17 12.46
CA ILE A 323 -4.19 0.28 12.36
C ILE A 323 -4.54 0.05 10.88
N SER A 324 -4.60 -1.23 10.50
CA SER A 324 -5.12 -1.67 9.21
C SER A 324 -6.59 -2.08 9.35
N PRO A 325 -7.50 -1.62 8.47
CA PRO A 325 -8.89 -2.10 8.40
C PRO A 325 -9.01 -3.56 7.92
N VAL A 326 -7.89 -4.16 7.49
CA VAL A 326 -7.76 -5.53 6.98
C VAL A 326 -6.75 -6.26 7.85
N LEU A 327 -7.12 -7.44 8.36
CA LEU A 327 -6.21 -8.31 9.10
C LEU A 327 -5.13 -8.86 8.17
N ASN A 328 -3.86 -8.64 8.49
CA ASN A 328 -2.74 -9.23 7.79
C ASN A 328 -2.14 -10.39 8.59
N LEU A 329 -2.16 -11.59 8.02
CA LEU A 329 -1.51 -12.78 8.58
C LEU A 329 -0.31 -13.16 7.72
N THR A 330 0.80 -13.49 8.36
CA THR A 330 1.97 -14.01 7.64
C THR A 330 2.18 -15.47 7.98
N TYR A 331 2.48 -16.26 6.97
CA TYR A 331 2.81 -17.67 7.07
C TYR A 331 4.20 -17.90 6.54
N SER A 332 4.96 -18.78 7.16
CA SER A 332 6.28 -19.16 6.65
C SER A 332 6.51 -20.65 6.72
N ILE A 333 7.48 -21.11 5.94
CA ILE A 333 8.05 -22.45 6.05
C ILE A 333 9.50 -22.30 6.46
N LYS A 334 9.84 -22.99 7.54
CA LYS A 334 11.18 -22.98 8.15
C LYS A 334 11.74 -24.39 8.20
N LYS A 335 13.04 -24.54 7.96
CA LYS A 335 13.70 -25.83 8.12
C LYS A 335 14.55 -25.82 9.39
N ILE A 336 14.33 -26.80 10.26
CA ILE A 336 15.18 -27.04 11.44
C ILE A 336 15.68 -28.49 11.32
N ASP A 337 16.99 -28.64 11.18
CA ASP A 337 17.67 -29.91 10.89
C ASP A 337 17.13 -30.61 9.63
N ARG A 338 16.36 -31.70 9.82
CA ARG A 338 15.75 -32.51 8.75
C ARG A 338 14.22 -32.37 8.71
N LYS A 339 13.66 -31.49 9.53
CA LYS A 339 12.22 -31.28 9.67
C LYS A 339 11.85 -29.91 9.11
N TYR A 340 10.62 -29.81 8.64
CA TYR A 340 10.03 -28.56 8.17
C TYR A 340 8.89 -28.16 9.08
N PHE A 341 8.78 -26.87 9.34
CA PHE A 341 7.79 -26.29 10.22
C PHE A 341 6.98 -25.25 9.45
N PHE A 342 5.67 -25.25 9.69
CA PHE A 342 4.76 -24.24 9.19
C PHE A 342 4.44 -23.27 10.33
N ASN A 343 4.74 -22.00 10.11
CA ASN A 343 4.62 -20.95 11.12
C ASN A 343 3.53 -19.95 10.69
N GLN A 344 2.78 -19.42 11.66
CA GLN A 344 1.81 -18.35 11.46
C GLN A 344 2.12 -17.21 12.44
N TYR A 345 2.23 -16.00 11.91
CA TYR A 345 2.53 -14.77 12.62
C TYR A 345 1.30 -13.85 12.60
N CYS A 346 1.00 -13.28 13.76
CA CYS A 346 -0.08 -12.32 13.97
C CYS A 346 0.45 -11.17 14.86
N VAL A 347 0.12 -9.94 14.50
CA VAL A 347 0.55 -8.73 15.25
C VAL A 347 0.06 -8.69 16.71
N LEU A 348 -0.96 -9.48 17.04
CA LEU A 348 -1.53 -9.56 18.39
C LEU A 348 -0.91 -10.66 19.26
N THR A 349 0.11 -11.37 18.76
CA THR A 349 0.74 -12.49 19.48
C THR A 349 2.26 -12.34 19.49
N ASP A 350 2.87 -12.44 20.67
CA ASP A 350 4.32 -12.29 20.83
C ASP A 350 5.13 -13.42 20.16
N LYS A 351 4.52 -14.59 19.95
CA LYS A 351 5.19 -15.76 19.37
C LYS A 351 4.35 -16.37 18.25
N PRO A 352 4.98 -16.81 17.15
CA PRO A 352 4.26 -17.47 16.07
C PRO A 352 3.70 -18.81 16.52
N MET A 353 2.58 -19.20 15.91
CA MET A 353 2.07 -20.56 16.01
C MET A 353 2.89 -21.46 15.08
N VAL A 354 3.52 -22.49 15.66
CA VAL A 354 4.42 -23.39 14.93
C VAL A 354 3.90 -24.83 14.99
N ARG A 355 3.86 -25.52 13.84
CA ARG A 355 3.60 -26.97 13.77
C ARG A 355 4.54 -27.63 12.77
N GLU A 356 4.97 -28.84 13.08
CA GLU A 356 5.75 -29.68 12.15
C GLU A 356 4.89 -30.07 10.94
N ILE A 357 5.48 -30.01 9.76
CA ILE A 357 4.84 -30.38 8.49
C ILE A 357 4.88 -31.91 8.36
N GLU A 358 3.72 -32.50 8.11
CA GLU A 358 3.57 -33.95 7.97
C GLU A 358 3.98 -34.41 6.56
N ASN A 359 3.60 -33.64 5.53
CA ASN A 359 3.83 -34.00 4.14
C ASN A 359 5.08 -33.34 3.55
N ILE A 360 6.26 -33.74 4.04
CA ILE A 360 7.56 -33.17 3.64
C ILE A 360 7.85 -33.37 2.14
N ALA A 361 7.30 -34.42 1.52
CA ALA A 361 7.52 -34.74 0.11
C ALA A 361 7.03 -33.65 -0.85
N LEU A 362 6.14 -32.76 -0.40
CA LEU A 362 5.68 -31.62 -1.20
C LEU A 362 6.71 -30.48 -1.26
N ILE A 363 7.61 -30.39 -0.30
CA ILE A 363 8.58 -29.30 -0.19
C ILE A 363 9.81 -29.65 -1.02
N GLU A 364 9.84 -29.19 -2.27
CA GLU A 364 10.99 -29.35 -3.15
C GLU A 364 11.68 -28.02 -3.46
N GLY A 365 13.01 -28.05 -3.54
CA GLY A 365 13.80 -26.87 -3.92
C GLY A 365 13.93 -25.78 -2.85
N TYR A 366 13.53 -26.06 -1.61
CA TYR A 366 13.78 -25.21 -0.44
C TYR A 366 15.28 -24.99 -0.20
N GLY A 367 15.70 -23.77 0.10
CA GLY A 367 17.10 -23.37 0.31
C GLY A 367 17.96 -23.37 -0.96
N GLN A 368 17.39 -23.63 -2.15
CA GLN A 368 18.14 -23.61 -3.40
C GLN A 368 18.16 -22.21 -4.01
N LYS A 369 19.33 -21.71 -4.43
CA LYS A 369 19.43 -20.36 -5.02
C LYS A 369 18.65 -20.18 -6.33
N GLN A 370 18.46 -21.26 -7.10
CA GLN A 370 17.81 -21.20 -8.42
C GLN A 370 16.33 -21.57 -8.35
N TYR A 371 15.55 -21.01 -9.28
CA TYR A 371 14.16 -21.43 -9.54
C TYR A 371 14.18 -22.67 -10.42
N THR A 372 14.38 -23.84 -9.81
CA THR A 372 14.38 -25.14 -10.51
C THR A 372 12.95 -25.60 -10.83
N ASP A 373 12.78 -26.53 -11.77
CA ASP A 373 11.44 -27.04 -12.12
C ASP A 373 10.75 -27.71 -10.92
N LYS A 374 11.55 -28.32 -10.03
CA LYS A 374 11.08 -28.84 -8.74
C LYS A 374 10.47 -27.75 -7.86
N TYR A 375 11.20 -26.66 -7.63
CA TYR A 375 10.69 -25.52 -6.85
C TYR A 375 9.45 -24.90 -7.51
N LEU A 376 9.46 -24.75 -8.84
CA LEU A 376 8.32 -24.19 -9.57
C LEU A 376 7.08 -25.09 -9.47
N GLY A 377 7.25 -26.42 -9.50
CA GLY A 377 6.17 -27.38 -9.26
C GLY A 377 5.62 -27.28 -7.83
N TYR A 378 6.51 -27.19 -6.84
CA TYR A 378 6.13 -26.96 -5.45
C TYR A 378 5.34 -25.64 -5.29
N LEU A 379 5.85 -24.53 -5.80
CA LEU A 379 5.20 -23.23 -5.78
C LEU A 379 3.83 -23.27 -6.46
N ASN A 380 3.72 -23.91 -7.62
CA ASN A 380 2.45 -24.05 -8.35
C ASN A 380 1.41 -24.81 -7.54
N ASN A 381 1.81 -25.91 -6.88
CA ASN A 381 0.91 -26.70 -6.03
C ASN A 381 0.45 -25.88 -4.82
N PHE A 382 1.37 -25.14 -4.19
CA PHE A 382 1.06 -24.32 -3.02
C PHE A 382 0.11 -23.16 -3.37
N VAL A 383 0.41 -22.42 -4.44
CA VAL A 383 -0.44 -21.31 -4.94
C VAL A 383 -1.82 -21.82 -5.32
N ASN A 384 -1.93 -22.97 -6.01
CA ASN A 384 -3.24 -23.53 -6.37
C ASN A 384 -4.02 -24.06 -5.16
N GLY A 385 -3.34 -24.61 -4.16
CA GLY A 385 -3.98 -25.12 -2.95
C GLY A 385 -4.57 -24.01 -2.07
N VAL A 386 -3.79 -22.97 -1.79
CA VAL A 386 -4.18 -21.90 -0.86
C VAL A 386 -4.84 -20.71 -1.57
N GLY A 387 -4.41 -20.42 -2.80
CA GLY A 387 -4.82 -19.25 -3.56
C GLY A 387 -5.78 -19.51 -4.72
N GLY A 388 -6.22 -20.75 -4.97
CA GLY A 388 -6.99 -21.09 -6.19
C GLY A 388 -8.26 -20.25 -6.43
N ASN A 389 -8.94 -19.84 -5.36
CA ASN A 389 -10.17 -19.02 -5.42
C ASN A 389 -9.91 -17.53 -5.20
N ALA A 390 -8.65 -17.14 -5.09
CA ALA A 390 -8.22 -15.82 -4.69
C ALA A 390 -7.43 -15.13 -5.80
N GLN A 391 -7.30 -13.81 -5.68
CA GLN A 391 -6.34 -13.07 -6.49
C GLN A 391 -5.00 -13.07 -5.75
N ASN A 392 -3.95 -13.51 -6.43
CA ASN A 392 -2.65 -13.81 -5.87
C ASN A 392 -1.56 -12.99 -6.55
N ILE A 393 -0.68 -12.46 -5.73
CA ILE A 393 0.57 -11.85 -6.17
C ILE A 393 1.71 -12.80 -5.83
N ILE A 394 2.57 -13.07 -6.80
CA ILE A 394 3.76 -13.89 -6.63
C ILE A 394 4.97 -13.00 -6.89
N PHE A 395 5.75 -12.75 -5.84
CA PHE A 395 6.94 -11.92 -5.94
C PHE A 395 8.07 -12.64 -6.69
N ALA A 396 8.75 -11.90 -7.57
CA ALA A 396 9.90 -12.37 -8.32
C ALA A 396 11.03 -11.35 -8.28
N PRO A 397 12.29 -11.78 -8.08
CA PRO A 397 13.42 -10.87 -7.94
C PRO A 397 13.70 -10.05 -9.22
N THR A 398 13.53 -10.67 -10.38
CA THR A 398 13.88 -10.07 -11.68
C THR A 398 12.78 -10.27 -12.73
N SER A 399 12.83 -9.48 -13.81
CA SER A 399 11.92 -9.64 -14.96
C SER A 399 11.99 -11.04 -15.58
N ASN A 400 13.19 -11.66 -15.58
CA ASN A 400 13.40 -12.99 -16.15
C ASN A 400 12.80 -14.09 -15.27
N SER A 401 13.00 -14.00 -13.94
CA SER A 401 12.35 -14.92 -13.00
C SER A 401 10.84 -14.73 -13.02
N ALA A 402 10.32 -13.50 -13.14
CA ALA A 402 8.89 -13.25 -13.22
C ALA A 402 8.26 -14.00 -14.40
N ARG A 403 8.87 -13.88 -15.60
CA ARG A 403 8.46 -14.64 -16.77
C ARG A 403 8.60 -16.15 -16.56
N LYS A 404 9.71 -16.63 -15.98
CA LYS A 404 9.95 -18.06 -15.76
C LYS A 404 8.90 -18.68 -14.81
N ILE A 405 8.63 -18.01 -13.69
CA ILE A 405 7.62 -18.43 -12.73
C ILE A 405 6.24 -18.43 -13.40
N ALA A 406 5.87 -17.35 -14.09
CA ALA A 406 4.56 -17.25 -14.74
C ALA A 406 4.32 -18.34 -15.80
N LEU A 407 5.35 -18.77 -16.52
CA LEU A 407 5.25 -19.87 -17.49
C LEU A 407 5.02 -21.24 -16.83
N ALA A 408 5.50 -21.43 -15.60
CA ALA A 408 5.39 -22.67 -14.85
C ALA A 408 4.13 -22.76 -13.97
N LEU A 409 3.52 -21.62 -13.65
CA LEU A 409 2.24 -21.57 -12.96
C LEU A 409 1.08 -21.85 -13.92
N ASP A 410 -0.01 -22.35 -13.37
CA ASP A 410 -1.29 -22.53 -14.04
C ASP A 410 -2.44 -22.16 -13.10
N SER A 411 -3.56 -21.69 -13.65
CA SER A 411 -4.78 -21.35 -12.92
C SER A 411 -5.93 -22.23 -13.41
N LYS A 412 -6.68 -22.82 -12.48
CA LYS A 412 -7.85 -23.64 -12.82
C LYS A 412 -9.05 -22.83 -13.31
N GLU A 413 -9.06 -21.53 -13.06
CA GLU A 413 -10.12 -20.62 -13.47
C GLU A 413 -9.53 -19.42 -14.21
N ASN A 414 -10.01 -19.19 -15.43
CA ASN A 414 -9.60 -18.08 -16.28
C ASN A 414 -10.80 -17.17 -16.54
N GLY A 415 -10.62 -15.85 -16.38
CA GLY A 415 -11.53 -14.88 -16.98
C GLY A 415 -11.37 -14.88 -18.50
N SER A 416 -12.35 -14.32 -19.22
CA SER A 416 -12.20 -14.13 -20.66
C SER A 416 -11.11 -13.09 -20.94
N VAL A 417 -10.00 -13.55 -21.51
CA VAL A 417 -8.82 -12.74 -21.85
C VAL A 417 -8.44 -12.89 -23.32
N GLU A 418 -9.31 -13.50 -24.13
CA GLU A 418 -9.07 -13.79 -25.55
C GLU A 418 -8.80 -12.52 -26.35
N GLU A 419 -9.60 -11.47 -26.15
CA GLU A 419 -9.40 -10.18 -26.82
C GLU A 419 -8.06 -9.54 -26.46
N LEU A 420 -7.66 -9.64 -25.19
CA LEU A 420 -6.39 -9.12 -24.71
C LEU A 420 -5.20 -9.87 -25.32
N ILE A 421 -5.32 -11.20 -25.41
CA ILE A 421 -4.33 -12.06 -26.07
C ILE A 421 -4.21 -11.69 -27.55
N GLN A 422 -5.34 -11.58 -28.27
CA GLN A 422 -5.36 -11.22 -29.69
C GLN A 422 -4.76 -9.83 -29.93
N TYR A 423 -5.07 -8.88 -29.07
CA TYR A 423 -4.49 -7.54 -29.10
C TYR A 423 -2.96 -7.61 -28.96
N TYR A 424 -2.44 -8.34 -27.97
CA TYR A 424 -0.99 -8.48 -27.77
C TYR A 424 -0.27 -9.24 -28.90
N GLN A 425 -0.93 -10.24 -29.50
CA GLN A 425 -0.41 -10.92 -30.68
C GLN A 425 -0.23 -9.96 -31.84
N THR A 426 -1.24 -9.09 -32.06
CA THR A 426 -1.26 -8.12 -33.16
C THR A 426 -0.29 -6.95 -32.93
N THR A 427 -0.18 -6.42 -31.70
CA THR A 427 0.62 -5.21 -31.43
C THR A 427 2.08 -5.47 -31.08
N ILE A 428 2.41 -6.68 -30.60
CA ILE A 428 3.78 -7.05 -30.23
C ILE A 428 4.31 -8.16 -31.13
N ARG A 429 3.74 -9.36 -31.04
CA ARG A 429 4.04 -10.55 -31.86
C ARG A 429 3.18 -11.75 -31.44
N ASP A 430 2.93 -12.66 -32.37
CA ASP A 430 2.10 -13.87 -32.16
C ASP A 430 2.55 -14.76 -30.99
N ASN A 431 3.87 -14.92 -30.81
CA ASN A 431 4.46 -15.78 -29.77
C ASN A 431 4.94 -15.01 -28.54
N TYR A 432 4.26 -13.90 -28.22
CA TYR A 432 4.58 -13.16 -27.01
C TYR A 432 4.30 -14.01 -25.77
N SER A 433 5.26 -14.13 -24.85
CA SER A 433 5.13 -15.05 -23.72
C SER A 433 3.98 -14.70 -22.78
N LEU A 434 3.57 -13.43 -22.72
CA LEU A 434 2.42 -13.02 -21.94
C LEU A 434 1.13 -13.65 -22.47
N CYS A 435 1.01 -13.87 -23.79
CA CYS A 435 -0.12 -14.58 -24.37
C CYS A 435 -0.18 -16.03 -23.88
N GLN A 436 0.97 -16.69 -23.77
CA GLN A 436 1.07 -18.07 -23.28
C GLN A 436 0.75 -18.20 -21.78
N THR A 437 1.09 -17.19 -20.98
CA THR A 437 0.75 -17.22 -19.55
C THR A 437 -0.71 -16.83 -19.34
N LEU A 438 -1.22 -15.85 -20.10
CA LEU A 438 -2.62 -15.41 -20.00
C LEU A 438 -3.59 -16.53 -20.36
N SER A 439 -3.26 -17.38 -21.34
CA SER A 439 -4.09 -18.56 -21.65
C SER A 439 -4.13 -19.59 -20.51
N LYS A 440 -3.23 -19.48 -19.52
CA LYS A 440 -3.20 -20.26 -18.27
C LYS A 440 -3.77 -19.49 -17.07
N GLY A 441 -4.34 -18.30 -17.29
CA GLY A 441 -4.83 -17.43 -16.21
C GLY A 441 -3.74 -16.79 -15.35
N VAL A 442 -2.51 -16.71 -15.87
CA VAL A 442 -1.35 -16.14 -15.18
C VAL A 442 -0.80 -14.94 -15.96
N ALA A 443 -0.45 -13.87 -15.28
CA ALA A 443 0.28 -12.76 -15.88
C ALA A 443 1.64 -12.56 -15.21
N TYR A 444 2.60 -11.99 -15.94
CA TYR A 444 3.78 -11.39 -15.33
C TYR A 444 3.79 -9.87 -15.55
N HIS A 445 4.20 -9.12 -14.53
CA HIS A 445 4.24 -7.66 -14.53
C HIS A 445 5.60 -7.13 -14.07
N HIS A 446 6.21 -6.23 -14.86
CA HIS A 446 7.46 -5.56 -14.52
C HIS A 446 7.64 -4.28 -15.37
N GLY A 447 8.53 -3.37 -14.93
CA GLY A 447 8.69 -2.04 -15.55
C GLY A 447 9.13 -2.05 -17.02
N LYS A 448 9.77 -3.13 -17.49
CA LYS A 448 10.22 -3.29 -18.89
C LYS A 448 9.09 -3.61 -19.88
N LEU A 449 7.85 -3.80 -19.41
CA LEU A 449 6.71 -4.02 -20.30
C LEU A 449 6.35 -2.71 -21.03
N PRO A 450 6.01 -2.77 -22.34
CA PRO A 450 5.53 -1.60 -23.07
C PRO A 450 4.34 -0.94 -22.35
N MET A 451 4.27 0.40 -22.40
CA MET A 451 3.23 1.17 -21.70
C MET A 451 1.81 0.70 -22.03
N HIS A 452 1.52 0.45 -23.32
CA HIS A 452 0.19 0.01 -23.74
C HIS A 452 -0.17 -1.35 -23.14
N VAL A 453 0.78 -2.30 -23.05
CA VAL A 453 0.57 -3.60 -22.40
C VAL A 453 0.37 -3.46 -20.92
N ARG A 454 1.19 -2.65 -20.22
CA ARG A 454 1.03 -2.45 -18.78
C ARG A 454 -0.37 -1.95 -18.46
N ARG A 455 -0.82 -0.90 -19.15
CA ARG A 455 -2.13 -0.30 -18.93
C ARG A 455 -3.29 -1.28 -19.14
N THR A 456 -3.28 -2.03 -20.24
CA THR A 456 -4.35 -3.00 -20.51
C THR A 456 -4.28 -4.22 -19.59
N LEU A 457 -3.08 -4.63 -19.17
CA LEU A 457 -2.88 -5.73 -18.23
C LEU A 457 -3.30 -5.34 -16.81
N GLU A 458 -2.90 -4.17 -16.33
CA GLU A 458 -3.29 -3.61 -15.02
C GLU A 458 -4.82 -3.54 -14.91
N LYS A 459 -5.50 -3.10 -15.98
CA LYS A 459 -6.97 -3.12 -16.06
C LYS A 459 -7.54 -4.54 -15.96
N ALA A 460 -7.01 -5.49 -16.74
CA ALA A 460 -7.47 -6.88 -16.69
C ALA A 460 -7.25 -7.53 -15.30
N ILE A 461 -6.19 -7.15 -14.59
CA ILE A 461 -5.94 -7.58 -13.21
C ILE A 461 -6.96 -6.92 -12.26
N ALA A 462 -7.19 -5.61 -12.36
CA ALA A 462 -8.16 -4.91 -11.53
C ALA A 462 -9.60 -5.46 -11.70
N ASP A 463 -9.95 -5.84 -12.93
CA ASP A 463 -11.23 -6.45 -13.30
C ASP A 463 -11.30 -7.96 -12.94
N LYS A 464 -10.27 -8.50 -12.28
CA LYS A 464 -10.15 -9.91 -11.84
C LYS A 464 -10.19 -10.94 -12.98
N LEU A 465 -9.87 -10.55 -14.21
CA LEU A 465 -9.75 -11.47 -15.35
C LEU A 465 -8.52 -12.37 -15.21
N VAL A 466 -7.49 -11.89 -14.49
CA VAL A 466 -6.28 -12.63 -14.14
C VAL A 466 -6.16 -12.75 -12.63
N LYS A 467 -6.11 -14.00 -12.13
CA LYS A 467 -6.00 -14.27 -10.70
C LYS A 467 -4.56 -14.33 -10.21
N ASN A 468 -3.65 -14.94 -10.97
CA ASN A 468 -2.25 -15.10 -10.57
C ASN A 468 -1.37 -14.08 -11.29
N VAL A 469 -0.75 -13.17 -10.54
CA VAL A 469 0.13 -12.14 -11.08
C VAL A 469 1.53 -12.27 -10.50
N VAL A 470 2.50 -12.55 -11.36
CA VAL A 470 3.91 -12.62 -10.98
C VAL A 470 4.58 -11.28 -11.21
N CYS A 471 5.12 -10.62 -10.18
CA CYS A 471 5.67 -9.27 -10.33
C CYS A 471 6.97 -9.04 -9.58
N THR A 472 7.76 -8.08 -10.06
CA THR A 472 8.96 -7.59 -9.36
C THR A 472 8.60 -6.51 -8.34
N THR A 473 9.61 -5.80 -7.83
CA THR A 473 9.46 -4.61 -6.96
C THR A 473 8.59 -3.50 -7.54
N THR A 474 8.13 -3.58 -8.80
CA THR A 474 7.13 -2.65 -9.34
C THR A 474 5.85 -2.60 -8.51
N LEU A 475 5.51 -3.67 -7.78
CA LEU A 475 4.38 -3.69 -6.87
C LEU A 475 4.56 -2.77 -5.65
N LEU A 476 5.80 -2.62 -5.18
CA LEU A 476 6.13 -1.70 -4.08
C LEU A 476 5.99 -0.24 -4.52
N GLN A 477 6.14 0.03 -5.83
CA GLN A 477 6.21 1.38 -6.38
C GLN A 477 4.83 1.96 -6.77
N GLY A 478 3.78 1.60 -6.04
CA GLY A 478 2.48 2.28 -6.12
C GLY A 478 1.52 1.76 -7.19
N VAL A 479 1.67 0.54 -7.72
CA VAL A 479 0.60 -0.09 -8.51
C VAL A 479 -0.41 -0.70 -7.55
N ASN A 480 -1.65 -0.20 -7.51
CA ASN A 480 -2.73 -0.82 -6.73
C ASN A 480 -3.23 -2.08 -7.44
N LEU A 481 -2.46 -3.18 -7.33
CA LEU A 481 -2.91 -4.50 -7.74
C LEU A 481 -3.66 -5.13 -6.56
N PRO A 482 -5.00 -5.24 -6.63
CA PRO A 482 -5.77 -5.92 -5.59
C PRO A 482 -5.30 -7.38 -5.47
N ALA A 483 -4.89 -7.81 -4.27
CA ALA A 483 -4.60 -9.22 -4.02
C ALA A 483 -5.09 -9.62 -2.64
N GLN A 484 -5.54 -10.87 -2.50
CA GLN A 484 -5.86 -11.46 -1.19
C GLN A 484 -4.63 -12.15 -0.60
N ASN A 485 -3.79 -12.72 -1.47
CA ASN A 485 -2.58 -13.43 -1.06
C ASN A 485 -1.34 -12.87 -1.75
N VAL A 486 -0.24 -12.82 -1.01
CA VAL A 486 1.10 -12.51 -1.51
C VAL A 486 2.02 -13.68 -1.23
N PHE A 487 2.73 -14.17 -2.24
CA PHE A 487 3.68 -15.28 -2.15
C PHE A 487 5.09 -14.77 -2.40
N ILE A 488 6.00 -15.02 -1.47
CA ILE A 488 7.38 -14.54 -1.50
C ILE A 488 8.28 -15.72 -1.20
N ARG A 489 9.34 -15.88 -2.01
CA ARG A 489 10.31 -16.93 -1.75
C ARG A 489 11.23 -16.55 -0.59
N ASN A 490 12.00 -15.50 -0.80
CA ASN A 490 13.09 -15.00 0.04
C ASN A 490 13.25 -13.48 -0.20
N PRO A 491 14.09 -12.74 0.57
CA PRO A 491 14.18 -11.28 0.43
C PRO A 491 15.04 -10.84 -0.77
N HIS A 492 15.76 -11.77 -1.41
CA HIS A 492 16.76 -11.46 -2.41
C HIS A 492 16.14 -10.83 -3.67
N LEU A 493 16.70 -9.70 -4.13
CA LEU A 493 16.35 -9.09 -5.44
C LEU A 493 17.24 -9.61 -6.58
N TYR A 494 17.91 -10.73 -6.34
CA TYR A 494 18.84 -11.36 -7.27
C TYR A 494 18.64 -12.88 -7.29
N ILE A 495 19.15 -13.51 -8.36
CA ILE A 495 19.25 -14.98 -8.45
C ILE A 495 20.66 -15.45 -8.11
N ILE A 496 21.67 -14.64 -8.44
CA ILE A 496 23.09 -14.90 -8.18
C ILE A 496 23.65 -13.70 -7.44
N LYS A 497 24.19 -13.91 -6.24
CA LYS A 497 24.76 -12.85 -5.40
C LYS A 497 25.96 -12.22 -6.12
N LYS A 498 25.90 -10.90 -6.31
CA LYS A 498 27.02 -10.06 -6.75
C LYS A 498 27.41 -9.13 -5.60
N LYS A 499 28.50 -8.39 -5.75
CA LYS A 499 28.99 -7.46 -4.72
C LYS A 499 27.93 -6.41 -4.32
N ASP A 500 27.14 -5.95 -5.29
CA ASP A 500 26.10 -4.92 -5.10
C ASP A 500 24.68 -5.51 -5.20
N SER A 501 24.53 -6.77 -4.78
CA SER A 501 23.24 -7.45 -4.75
C SER A 501 22.33 -6.83 -3.68
N GLN A 502 21.20 -6.28 -4.09
CA GLN A 502 20.20 -5.72 -3.18
C GLN A 502 19.23 -6.81 -2.68
N GLU A 503 18.73 -6.59 -1.48
CA GLU A 503 17.74 -7.41 -0.77
C GLU A 503 16.59 -6.50 -0.37
N LEU A 504 15.38 -7.05 -0.22
CA LEU A 504 14.27 -6.30 0.35
C LEU A 504 14.65 -5.88 1.77
N THR A 505 14.24 -4.68 2.16
CA THR A 505 14.32 -4.24 3.56
C THR A 505 13.09 -4.72 4.35
N ASN A 506 13.17 -4.72 5.69
CA ASN A 506 12.00 -4.98 6.57
C ASN A 506 10.80 -4.08 6.20
N TYR A 507 11.07 -2.81 5.93
CA TYR A 507 10.06 -1.83 5.53
C TYR A 507 9.43 -2.16 4.16
N GLU A 508 10.22 -2.52 3.16
CA GLU A 508 9.70 -2.95 1.85
C GLU A 508 8.88 -4.24 1.97
N MET A 509 9.31 -5.17 2.82
CA MET A 509 8.57 -6.38 3.12
C MET A 509 7.23 -6.05 3.79
N ALA A 510 7.21 -5.17 4.80
CA ALA A 510 5.99 -4.71 5.45
C ALA A 510 5.00 -4.06 4.46
N ASN A 511 5.51 -3.22 3.54
CA ASN A 511 4.69 -2.63 2.48
C ASN A 511 4.14 -3.66 1.50
N LEU A 512 4.95 -4.68 1.15
CA LEU A 512 4.52 -5.79 0.30
C LEU A 512 3.39 -6.58 0.96
N ARG A 513 3.51 -6.88 2.26
CA ARG A 513 2.47 -7.54 3.05
C ARG A 513 1.21 -6.71 3.13
N GLY A 514 1.33 -5.39 3.28
CA GLY A 514 0.20 -4.46 3.30
C GLY A 514 -0.58 -4.36 1.98
N ARG A 515 -0.11 -4.99 0.90
CA ARG A 515 -0.87 -5.17 -0.36
C ARG A 515 -1.77 -6.41 -0.34
N ALA A 516 -1.62 -7.29 0.64
CA ALA A 516 -2.51 -8.41 0.85
C ALA A 516 -3.82 -7.95 1.51
N GLY A 517 -4.95 -8.41 0.97
CA GLY A 517 -6.29 -8.05 1.38
C GLY A 517 -6.72 -6.66 0.90
N ARG A 518 -7.94 -6.57 0.36
CA ARG A 518 -8.45 -5.35 -0.27
C ARG A 518 -9.41 -4.64 0.67
N LEU A 519 -9.19 -3.33 0.83
CA LEU A 519 -10.14 -2.45 1.49
C LEU A 519 -11.54 -2.56 0.85
N LEU A 520 -12.58 -2.58 1.68
CA LEU A 520 -14.00 -2.77 1.30
C LEU A 520 -14.35 -4.12 0.65
N LYS A 521 -13.45 -5.10 0.58
CA LYS A 521 -13.76 -6.40 -0.03
C LYS A 521 -13.32 -7.60 0.79
N ASP A 522 -12.16 -7.52 1.45
CA ASP A 522 -11.61 -8.65 2.18
C ASP A 522 -11.33 -8.24 3.63
N TYR A 523 -11.70 -9.10 4.58
CA TYR A 523 -11.33 -8.92 5.99
C TYR A 523 -9.92 -9.43 6.29
N VAL A 524 -9.40 -10.38 5.50
CA VAL A 524 -8.12 -11.06 5.74
C VAL A 524 -7.25 -11.00 4.49
N GLY A 525 -6.04 -10.46 4.65
CA GLY A 525 -4.92 -10.56 3.72
C GLY A 525 -3.88 -11.55 4.24
N ARG A 526 -3.31 -12.38 3.36
CA ARG A 526 -2.31 -13.39 3.75
C ARG A 526 -1.01 -13.24 2.97
N THR A 527 0.11 -13.33 3.67
CA THR A 527 1.43 -13.44 3.04
C THR A 527 2.05 -14.80 3.32
N PHE A 528 2.63 -15.43 2.31
CA PHE A 528 3.29 -16.72 2.38
C PHE A 528 4.77 -16.57 2.04
N VAL A 529 5.63 -16.83 3.02
CA VAL A 529 7.08 -16.91 2.89
C VAL A 529 7.49 -18.37 2.68
N MET A 530 8.00 -18.69 1.50
CA MET A 530 8.29 -20.08 1.11
C MET A 530 9.63 -20.59 1.65
N ASP A 531 10.52 -19.69 2.09
CA ASP A 531 11.86 -19.97 2.59
C ASP A 531 12.25 -18.94 3.67
N GLU A 532 11.93 -19.22 4.94
CA GLU A 532 12.21 -18.29 6.06
C GLU A 532 13.71 -18.21 6.37
N ASP A 533 14.47 -19.29 6.17
CA ASP A 533 15.85 -19.36 6.63
C ASP A 533 16.74 -18.34 5.90
N GLU A 534 16.49 -18.10 4.62
CA GLU A 534 17.17 -17.08 3.81
C GLU A 534 16.97 -15.65 4.35
N PHE A 535 15.88 -15.39 5.07
CA PHE A 535 15.69 -14.09 5.72
C PHE A 535 16.54 -13.96 6.99
N SER A 536 16.71 -15.04 7.75
CA SER A 536 17.53 -15.02 8.97
C SER A 536 19.04 -14.89 8.70
N GLU A 537 19.49 -15.20 7.49
CA GLU A 537 20.89 -15.03 7.07
C GLU A 537 21.20 -13.62 6.54
N THR A 538 20.20 -12.73 6.46
CA THR A 538 20.34 -11.39 5.90
C THR A 538 20.56 -10.36 7.02
N ASP A 539 21.57 -9.49 6.87
CA ASP A 539 21.86 -8.42 7.84
C ASP A 539 20.65 -7.47 7.99
N GLY A 540 20.21 -7.23 9.23
CA GLY A 540 19.06 -6.36 9.53
C GLY A 540 17.71 -7.08 9.69
N TYR A 541 17.68 -8.41 9.61
CA TYR A 541 16.48 -9.22 9.84
C TYR A 541 16.57 -9.99 11.17
N GLU A 542 15.99 -9.47 12.26
CA GLU A 542 15.73 -10.29 13.45
C GLU A 542 14.45 -11.13 13.24
N GLN A 543 14.44 -12.40 13.68
CA GLN A 543 13.34 -13.34 13.36
C GLN A 543 11.94 -12.90 13.84
N MET A 544 11.86 -12.06 14.87
CA MET A 544 10.60 -11.46 15.34
C MET A 544 10.26 -10.18 14.55
N GLU A 545 11.24 -9.28 14.39
CA GLU A 545 11.06 -8.01 13.65
C GLU A 545 10.71 -8.20 12.16
N LEU A 546 11.09 -9.34 11.59
CA LEU A 546 10.84 -9.74 10.20
C LEU A 546 9.37 -9.57 9.76
N PHE A 547 8.47 -9.77 10.73
CA PHE A 547 7.04 -9.80 10.53
C PHE A 547 6.31 -8.75 11.36
N ASP A 548 7.03 -7.88 12.04
CA ASP A 548 6.46 -6.74 12.72
C ASP A 548 6.11 -5.62 11.74
N ASP A 549 5.21 -4.76 12.17
CA ASP A 549 4.79 -3.62 11.38
C ASP A 549 5.81 -2.48 11.49
N VAL A 550 6.95 -2.66 10.84
CA VAL A 550 8.10 -1.74 10.91
C VAL A 550 7.76 -0.37 10.33
N THR A 551 8.09 0.66 11.10
CA THR A 551 8.02 2.07 10.75
C THR A 551 9.37 2.57 10.24
N LYS A 552 9.38 3.74 9.61
CA LYS A 552 10.57 4.26 8.95
C LYS A 552 10.78 5.75 9.20
N GLU A 553 11.97 6.09 9.66
CA GLU A 553 12.47 7.46 9.72
C GLU A 553 12.87 7.94 8.32
N LEU A 554 12.50 9.19 7.99
CA LEU A 554 12.93 9.84 6.74
C LEU A 554 14.01 10.88 7.02
N PRO A 555 14.95 11.11 6.07
CA PRO A 555 15.91 12.19 6.22
C PRO A 555 15.17 13.54 6.20
N SER A 556 15.55 14.43 7.14
CA SER A 556 15.00 15.79 7.27
C SER A 556 15.47 16.75 6.16
N GLY A 557 16.45 16.35 5.35
CA GLY A 557 16.98 17.13 4.23
C GLY A 557 18.40 16.72 3.88
N TYR A 558 19.16 17.64 3.30
CA TYR A 558 20.56 17.42 2.96
C TYR A 558 21.52 17.59 4.14
N GLU A 559 21.06 18.00 5.32
CA GLU A 559 21.87 18.32 6.50
C GLU A 559 22.84 17.20 6.89
N GLN A 560 22.34 15.97 7.08
CA GLN A 560 23.20 14.84 7.44
C GLN A 560 24.32 14.60 6.43
N ARG A 561 24.03 14.81 5.15
CA ARG A 561 25.01 14.63 4.06
C ARG A 561 25.91 15.85 3.88
N PHE A 562 25.42 17.04 4.22
CA PHE A 562 26.25 18.23 4.34
C PHE A 562 27.27 18.03 5.47
N GLU A 563 26.86 17.52 6.62
CA GLU A 563 27.78 17.17 7.71
C GLU A 563 28.79 16.09 7.29
N GLU A 564 28.34 15.06 6.57
CA GLU A 564 29.22 13.98 6.08
C GLU A 564 30.32 14.48 5.13
N PHE A 565 30.00 15.46 4.27
CA PHE A 565 30.93 16.02 3.27
C PHE A 565 31.25 17.49 3.54
N ARG A 566 31.19 17.94 4.81
CA ARG A 566 31.26 19.36 5.16
C ARG A 566 32.56 19.97 4.65
N ASP A 567 33.67 19.30 4.95
CA ASP A 567 35.00 19.77 4.60
C ASP A 567 35.16 19.87 3.06
N GLU A 568 34.70 18.88 2.30
CA GLU A 568 34.75 18.93 0.84
C GLU A 568 33.82 19.99 0.23
N ILE A 569 32.65 20.20 0.82
CA ILE A 569 31.69 21.22 0.37
C ILE A 569 32.26 22.61 0.64
N GLU A 570 32.79 22.87 1.84
CA GLU A 570 33.41 24.13 2.23
C GLU A 570 34.63 24.44 1.34
N GLU A 571 35.47 23.44 1.06
CA GLU A 571 36.63 23.60 0.17
C GLU A 571 36.20 24.02 -1.25
N VAL A 572 35.13 23.42 -1.80
CA VAL A 572 34.66 23.75 -3.15
C VAL A 572 34.00 25.13 -3.20
N VAL A 573 33.18 25.47 -2.19
CA VAL A 573 32.50 26.78 -2.09
C VAL A 573 33.52 27.92 -1.89
N GLN A 574 34.53 27.72 -1.05
CA GLN A 574 35.59 28.72 -0.82
C GLN A 574 36.63 28.77 -1.95
N GLY A 575 36.94 27.61 -2.55
CA GLY A 575 37.93 27.46 -3.61
C GLY A 575 37.42 27.83 -5.01
N ASN A 576 36.14 28.18 -5.15
CA ASN A 576 35.49 28.55 -6.41
C ASN A 576 35.66 27.49 -7.53
N ARG A 577 35.73 26.22 -7.13
CA ARG A 577 35.94 25.09 -8.03
C ARG A 577 34.59 24.70 -8.66
N PRO A 578 34.50 24.54 -10.00
CA PRO A 578 33.25 24.11 -10.62
C PRO A 578 32.90 22.67 -10.20
N VAL A 579 31.61 22.43 -9.97
CA VAL A 579 31.09 21.09 -9.66
C VAL A 579 31.34 20.17 -10.85
N ASP A 580 32.06 19.07 -10.61
CA ASP A 580 32.46 18.10 -11.64
C ASP A 580 31.93 16.68 -11.34
N ALA A 581 32.17 15.76 -12.27
CA ALA A 581 31.68 14.38 -12.17
C ALA A 581 32.28 13.58 -10.99
N ALA A 582 33.41 14.03 -10.41
CA ALA A 582 33.99 13.40 -9.23
C ALA A 582 33.20 13.74 -7.95
N MET A 583 32.43 14.84 -7.96
CA MET A 583 31.62 15.31 -6.83
C MET A 583 30.21 14.72 -6.81
N LYS A 584 29.97 13.58 -7.48
CA LYS A 584 28.62 12.97 -7.62
C LYS A 584 27.88 12.76 -6.28
N LYS A 585 28.63 12.61 -5.19
CA LYS A 585 28.09 12.37 -3.84
C LYS A 585 27.53 13.62 -3.16
N TYR A 586 28.10 14.80 -3.37
CA TYR A 586 27.73 16.03 -2.64
C TYR A 586 27.60 17.28 -3.52
N GLY A 587 27.95 17.20 -4.81
CA GLY A 587 28.01 18.33 -5.74
C GLY A 587 26.70 19.10 -5.92
N TYR A 588 25.56 18.43 -5.75
CA TYR A 588 24.25 19.07 -5.82
C TYR A 588 23.99 19.95 -4.58
N ILE A 589 24.54 19.61 -3.41
CA ILE A 589 24.46 20.45 -2.20
C ILE A 589 25.20 21.76 -2.45
N ILE A 590 26.38 21.69 -3.07
CA ILE A 590 27.17 22.88 -3.45
C ILE A 590 26.37 23.79 -4.38
N SER A 591 25.68 23.23 -5.38
CA SER A 591 24.80 24.01 -6.27
C SER A 591 23.71 24.75 -5.49
N TYR A 592 23.09 24.11 -4.49
CA TYR A 592 22.11 24.73 -3.61
C TYR A 592 22.70 25.85 -2.73
N THR A 593 23.83 25.60 -2.08
CA THR A 593 24.48 26.57 -1.19
C THR A 593 24.95 27.80 -1.97
N LEU A 594 25.47 27.61 -3.18
CA LEU A 594 25.86 28.71 -4.06
C LEU A 594 24.64 29.50 -4.57
N LEU A 595 23.52 28.83 -4.92
CA LEU A 595 22.29 29.52 -5.32
C LEU A 595 21.70 30.34 -4.16
N TYR A 596 21.69 29.77 -2.94
CA TYR A 596 21.21 30.45 -1.74
C TYR A 596 22.04 31.70 -1.43
N ASN A 597 23.37 31.62 -1.55
CA ASN A 597 24.27 32.75 -1.37
C ASN A 597 24.13 33.80 -2.49
N PHE A 598 23.80 33.38 -3.72
CA PHE A 598 23.56 34.30 -4.86
C PHE A 598 22.22 35.04 -4.75
N ILE A 599 21.19 34.38 -4.20
CA ILE A 599 19.85 34.95 -4.03
C ILE A 599 19.79 35.85 -2.78
N ASN A 600 20.51 35.47 -1.72
CA ASN A 600 20.56 36.20 -0.45
C ASN A 600 21.79 37.09 -0.32
N ASP A 601 22.16 37.81 -1.38
CA ASP A 601 23.21 38.84 -1.35
C ASP A 601 22.75 40.05 -0.49
N ALA A 602 22.56 39.80 0.81
CA ALA A 602 22.71 40.76 1.88
C ALA A 602 24.22 40.85 2.16
N PRO A 603 24.81 42.05 2.10
CA PRO A 603 26.25 42.20 2.25
C PRO A 603 26.69 41.66 3.62
N VAL A 604 27.56 40.64 3.58
CA VAL A 604 28.25 40.11 4.75
C VAL A 604 29.12 41.22 5.33
N SER A 605 28.82 41.64 6.56
CA SER A 605 29.75 42.34 7.47
C SER A 605 30.08 41.46 8.64
#